data_AF-A0A3D2IHB0-F1
#
_entry.id   AF-A0A3D2IHB0-F1
#
_cell.length_a   1.000
_cell.length_b   1.000
_cell.length_c   1.000
_cell.angle_alpha   90.00
_cell.angle_beta   90.00
_cell.angle_gamma   90.00
#
_symmetry.space_group_name_H-M   'P 1'
#
loop_
_entity.id
_entity.type
_entity.pdbx_description
1 polymer ?
#
loop_
_entity_poly.entity_id
_entity_poly.type
_entity_poly.pdbx_seq_one_letter_code
_entity_poly.pdbx_strand_id
1 'polypeptide(L)'
;FEDSELSQLELRNRSIYSKLSELRTSEMSILFGDFQFHKVEDDVMAYSRAYFAQQTIVVFNKSKTQQQVSVDLRPGFDYSSLANHFGNSFSVDGNTLTVTLPSNSFEILTL
;
A
#
# COMPACT_ATOMS: atom_id res chain seq x y z
N PHE A 1 13.41 -3.05 25.08
CA PHE A 1 14.51 -3.61 24.28
C PHE A 1 15.24 -2.45 23.68
N GLU A 2 16.54 -2.39 23.91
CA GLU A 2 17.40 -1.44 23.21
C GLU A 2 17.56 -1.89 21.75
N ASP A 3 17.78 -0.96 20.83
CA ASP A 3 17.96 -1.26 19.40
C ASP A 3 19.17 -2.19 19.16
N SER A 4 20.14 -2.16 20.06
CA SER A 4 21.33 -3.02 20.09
C SER A 4 21.01 -4.51 20.29
N GLU A 5 19.82 -4.84 20.81
CA GLU A 5 19.39 -6.21 21.11
C GLU A 5 18.63 -6.88 19.95
N LEU A 6 18.36 -6.14 18.87
CA LEU A 6 17.54 -6.60 17.75
C LEU A 6 18.38 -6.86 16.50
N SER A 7 18.07 -7.94 15.79
CA SER A 7 18.59 -8.16 14.44
C SER A 7 18.05 -7.11 13.46
N GLN A 8 18.73 -6.96 12.32
CA GLN A 8 18.28 -6.06 11.25
C GLN A 8 16.86 -6.38 10.74
N LEU A 9 16.49 -7.67 10.73
CA LEU A 9 15.14 -8.10 10.35
C LEU A 9 14.10 -7.67 11.38
N GLU A 10 14.42 -7.78 12.67
CA GLU A 10 13.52 -7.37 13.75
C GLU A 10 13.36 -5.85 13.80
N LEU A 11 14.44 -5.09 13.59
CA LEU A 11 14.39 -3.63 13.46
C LEU A 11 13.51 -3.20 12.29
N ARG A 12 13.65 -3.86 11.13
CA ARG A 12 12.81 -3.63 9.96
C ARG A 12 11.34 -3.95 10.25
N ASN A 13 11.06 -5.11 10.85
CA ASN A 13 9.71 -5.52 11.18
C ASN A 13 9.05 -4.56 12.16
N ARG A 14 9.78 -4.13 13.20
CA ARG A 14 9.31 -3.11 14.14
C ARG A 14 8.97 -1.80 13.42
N SER A 15 9.86 -1.31 12.58
CA SER A 15 9.64 -0.06 11.82
C SER A 15 8.40 -0.16 10.92
N ILE A 16 8.25 -1.26 10.18
CA ILE A 16 7.08 -1.52 9.36
C ILE A 16 5.81 -1.56 10.21
N TYR A 17 5.83 -2.32 11.30
CA TYR A 17 4.65 -2.50 12.16
C TYR A 17 4.23 -1.19 12.83
N SER A 18 5.18 -0.40 13.35
CA SER A 18 4.90 0.93 13.89
C SER A 18 4.22 1.82 12.86
N LYS A 19 4.76 1.87 11.63
CA LYS A 19 4.16 2.67 10.55
C LYS A 19 2.78 2.19 10.15
N LEU A 20 2.56 0.87 10.07
CA LEU A 20 1.24 0.31 9.80
C LEU A 20 0.23 0.65 10.91
N SER A 21 0.66 0.63 12.18
CA SER A 21 -0.18 1.02 13.31
C SER A 21 -0.55 2.50 13.24
N GLU A 22 0.42 3.37 12.95
CA GLU A 22 0.21 4.80 12.77
C GLU A 22 -0.79 5.08 11.65
N LEU A 23 -0.58 4.50 10.46
CA LEU A 23 -1.50 4.61 9.33
C LEU A 23 -2.91 4.15 9.67
N ARG A 24 -3.05 3.02 10.36
CA ARG A 24 -4.36 2.52 10.78
C ARG A 24 -5.07 3.49 11.72
N THR A 25 -4.33 4.25 12.54
CA THR A 25 -4.93 5.24 13.44
C THR A 25 -5.20 6.59 12.80
N SER A 26 -4.43 6.99 11.78
CA SER A 26 -4.59 8.29 11.10
C SER A 26 -5.59 8.25 9.95
N GLU A 27 -5.68 7.13 9.23
CA GLU A 27 -6.44 7.03 7.98
C GLU A 27 -7.85 6.46 8.22
N MET A 28 -8.88 7.31 8.13
CA MET A 28 -10.27 6.87 8.33
C MET A 28 -10.71 5.85 7.28
N SER A 29 -10.15 5.93 6.06
CA SER A 29 -10.37 4.92 5.02
C SER A 29 -9.92 3.51 5.46
N ILE A 30 -8.86 3.37 6.27
CA ILE A 30 -8.40 2.07 6.78
C ILE A 30 -9.28 1.56 7.93
N LEU A 31 -9.93 2.43 8.71
CA LEU A 31 -10.78 2.02 9.82
C LEU A 31 -12.21 1.74 9.37
N PHE A 32 -12.80 2.68 8.64
CA PHE A 32 -14.23 2.73 8.37
C PHE A 32 -14.56 2.66 6.88
N GLY A 33 -13.55 2.69 6.01
CA GLY A 33 -13.78 2.62 4.59
C GLY A 33 -14.33 1.27 4.13
N ASP A 34 -15.17 1.33 3.11
CA ASP A 34 -15.63 0.15 2.37
C ASP A 34 -14.43 -0.60 1.75
N PHE A 35 -14.64 -1.78 1.18
CA PHE A 35 -13.57 -2.59 0.61
C PHE A 35 -13.87 -2.96 -0.84
N GLN A 36 -12.87 -2.84 -1.72
CA GLN A 36 -12.96 -3.28 -3.11
C GLN A 36 -11.64 -3.91 -3.54
N PHE A 37 -11.70 -5.12 -4.09
CA PHE A 37 -10.57 -5.71 -4.81
C PHE A 37 -10.42 -5.07 -6.18
N HIS A 38 -9.16 -4.86 -6.57
CA HIS A 38 -8.77 -4.47 -7.93
C HIS A 38 -8.10 -5.63 -8.66
N LYS A 39 -7.33 -6.44 -7.92
CA LYS A 39 -6.58 -7.55 -8.47
C LYS A 39 -6.40 -8.65 -7.43
N VAL A 40 -6.68 -9.90 -7.82
CA VAL A 40 -6.49 -11.09 -6.97
C VAL A 40 -5.92 -12.20 -7.84
N GLU A 41 -4.61 -12.41 -7.75
CA GLU A 41 -3.86 -13.45 -8.44
C GLU A 41 -2.98 -14.20 -7.42
N ASP A 42 -2.33 -15.27 -7.86
CA ASP A 42 -1.46 -16.10 -7.02
C ASP A 42 -0.33 -15.27 -6.37
N ASP A 43 0.29 -14.39 -7.16
CA ASP A 43 1.47 -13.63 -6.78
C ASP A 43 1.23 -12.13 -6.57
N VAL A 44 0.03 -11.64 -6.90
CA VAL A 44 -0.32 -10.22 -6.80
C VAL A 44 -1.67 -10.07 -6.12
N MET A 45 -1.79 -9.08 -5.24
CA MET A 45 -3.07 -8.69 -4.69
C MET A 45 -3.12 -7.17 -4.58
N ALA A 46 -4.22 -6.57 -5.02
CA ALA A 46 -4.45 -5.16 -4.84
C ALA A 46 -5.90 -4.89 -4.46
N TYR A 47 -6.10 -4.01 -3.51
CA TYR A 47 -7.41 -3.56 -3.07
C TYR A 47 -7.35 -2.10 -2.66
N SER A 48 -8.51 -1.45 -2.56
CA SER A 48 -8.60 -0.18 -1.87
C SER A 48 -9.72 -0.16 -0.85
N ARG A 49 -9.58 0.75 0.10
CA ARG A 49 -10.59 1.11 1.08
C ARG A 49 -10.96 2.57 0.91
N ALA A 50 -12.25 2.92 0.91
CA ALA A 50 -12.67 4.30 0.70
C ALA A 50 -13.66 4.79 1.76
N TYR A 51 -13.45 6.02 2.24
CA TYR A 51 -14.34 6.69 3.19
C TYR A 51 -14.46 8.17 2.80
N PHE A 52 -15.60 8.55 2.21
CA PHE A 52 -15.79 9.85 1.55
C PHE A 52 -14.68 10.14 0.52
N ALA A 53 -14.01 11.28 0.64
CA ALA A 53 -12.92 11.68 -0.25
C ALA A 53 -11.59 11.00 0.06
N GLN A 54 -11.47 10.29 1.20
CA GLN A 54 -10.26 9.57 1.57
C GLN A 54 -10.26 8.18 0.93
N GLN A 55 -9.09 7.77 0.44
CA GLN A 55 -8.89 6.42 -0.07
C GLN A 55 -7.53 5.90 0.34
N THR A 56 -7.48 4.64 0.74
CA THR A 56 -6.24 3.87 0.90
C THR A 56 -6.20 2.79 -0.17
N ILE A 57 -5.11 2.71 -0.92
CA ILE A 57 -4.86 1.65 -1.90
C ILE A 57 -3.69 0.81 -1.39
N VAL A 58 -3.85 -0.51 -1.38
CA VAL A 58 -2.82 -1.44 -0.96
C VAL A 58 -2.49 -2.38 -2.10
N VAL A 59 -1.20 -2.54 -2.39
CA VAL A 59 -0.71 -3.39 -3.46
C VAL A 59 0.37 -4.32 -2.89
N PHE A 60 0.21 -5.62 -3.10
CA PHE A 60 1.13 -6.66 -2.67
C PHE A 60 1.78 -7.34 -3.88
N ASN A 61 3.10 -7.56 -3.75
CA ASN A 61 3.85 -8.52 -4.54
C ASN A 61 4.25 -9.69 -3.63
N LYS A 62 3.59 -10.83 -3.82
CA LYS A 62 3.86 -12.10 -3.13
C LYS A 62 4.87 -12.98 -3.86
N SER A 63 5.28 -12.59 -5.08
CA SER A 63 6.24 -13.36 -5.86
C SER A 63 7.66 -13.24 -5.31
N LYS A 64 8.52 -14.17 -5.73
CA LYS A 64 9.95 -14.17 -5.40
C LYS A 64 10.77 -13.18 -6.24
N THR A 65 10.16 -12.47 -7.18
CA THR A 65 10.81 -11.52 -8.09
C THR A 65 10.18 -10.14 -7.98
N GLN A 66 10.83 -9.11 -8.54
CA GLN A 66 10.20 -7.80 -8.70
C GLN A 66 8.98 -7.91 -9.64
N GLN A 67 7.92 -7.16 -9.34
CA GLN A 67 6.72 -7.06 -10.17
C GLN A 67 6.37 -5.60 -10.43
N GLN A 68 5.83 -5.34 -11.61
CA GLN A 68 5.12 -4.10 -11.91
C GLN A 68 3.63 -4.42 -11.92
N VAL A 69 2.89 -3.85 -10.98
CA VAL A 69 1.46 -4.14 -10.79
C VAL A 69 0.65 -2.95 -11.26
N SER A 70 -0.15 -3.14 -12.30
CA SER A 70 -1.11 -2.16 -12.79
C SER A 70 -2.52 -2.51 -12.34
N VAL A 71 -3.26 -1.50 -11.86
CA VAL A 71 -4.65 -1.63 -11.39
C VAL A 71 -5.48 -0.44 -11.85
N ASP A 72 -6.76 -0.71 -12.12
CA ASP A 72 -7.74 0.33 -12.39
C ASP A 72 -8.14 1.01 -11.07
N LEU A 73 -8.08 2.34 -11.06
CA LEU A 73 -8.47 3.17 -9.94
C LEU A 73 -9.99 3.29 -9.85
N ARG A 74 -10.50 3.57 -8.63
CA ARG A 74 -11.94 3.78 -8.46
C ARG A 74 -12.32 5.14 -9.06
N PRO A 75 -13.44 5.26 -9.78
CA PRO A 75 -13.91 6.55 -10.25
C PRO A 75 -14.32 7.46 -9.09
N GLY A 76 -14.29 8.77 -9.30
CA GLY A 76 -14.79 9.77 -8.34
C GLY A 76 -13.78 10.26 -7.30
N PHE A 77 -12.50 9.90 -7.44
CA PHE A 77 -11.40 10.38 -6.60
C PHE A 77 -10.40 11.19 -7.44
N ASP A 78 -9.77 12.19 -6.83
CA ASP A 78 -8.66 12.92 -7.41
C ASP A 78 -7.35 12.30 -6.95
N TYR A 79 -6.62 11.68 -7.88
CA TYR A 79 -5.37 10.96 -7.59
C TYR A 79 -4.11 11.81 -7.75
N SER A 80 -4.24 13.11 -7.99
CA SER A 80 -3.09 14.01 -8.15
C SER A 80 -2.27 14.19 -6.88
N SER A 81 -2.87 13.98 -5.70
CA SER A 81 -2.22 14.11 -4.39
C SER A 81 -1.85 12.78 -3.72
N LEU A 82 -1.91 11.67 -4.47
CA LEU A 82 -1.65 10.34 -3.93
C LEU A 82 -0.23 10.26 -3.33
N ALA A 83 -0.12 9.84 -2.07
CA ALA A 83 1.14 9.74 -1.35
C ALA A 83 1.50 8.28 -1.07
N ASN A 84 2.78 7.91 -1.21
CA ASN A 84 3.28 6.59 -0.84
C ASN A 84 3.83 6.55 0.59
N HIS A 85 3.76 5.37 1.20
CA HIS A 85 4.15 5.19 2.61
C HIS A 85 5.33 4.24 2.79
N PHE A 86 5.63 3.34 1.86
CA PHE A 86 6.74 2.40 1.99
C PHE A 86 7.87 2.65 1.00
N GLY A 87 7.80 3.78 0.26
CA GLY A 87 8.89 4.27 -0.56
C GLY A 87 9.04 3.58 -1.91
N ASN A 88 8.12 2.70 -2.29
CA ASN A 88 8.10 2.11 -3.62
C ASN A 88 7.58 3.13 -4.63
N SER A 89 8.11 3.06 -5.85
CA SER A 89 7.71 3.97 -6.92
C SER A 89 6.36 3.58 -7.49
N PHE A 90 5.58 4.61 -7.84
CA PHE A 90 4.32 4.45 -8.54
C PHE A 90 4.13 5.57 -9.54
N SER A 91 3.23 5.36 -10.49
CA SER A 91 2.73 6.37 -11.41
C SER A 91 1.24 6.21 -11.61
N VAL A 92 0.57 7.33 -11.88
CA VAL A 92 -0.84 7.36 -12.26
C VAL A 92 -0.92 7.91 -13.68
N ASP A 93 -1.54 7.15 -14.58
CA ASP A 93 -1.83 7.56 -15.94
C ASP A 93 -3.33 7.34 -16.23
N GLY A 94 -4.07 8.44 -16.38
CA GLY A 94 -5.53 8.43 -16.45
C GLY A 94 -6.13 7.76 -15.21
N ASN A 95 -6.81 6.62 -15.42
CA ASN A 95 -7.42 5.83 -14.36
C ASN A 95 -6.58 4.60 -13.97
N THR A 96 -5.34 4.50 -14.44
CA THR A 96 -4.47 3.35 -14.15
C THR A 96 -3.38 3.75 -13.17
N LEU A 97 -3.31 3.05 -12.04
CA LEU A 97 -2.17 3.10 -11.12
C LEU A 97 -1.20 1.98 -11.47
N THR A 98 0.07 2.30 -11.59
CA THR A 98 1.15 1.31 -11.74
C THR A 98 2.14 1.44 -10.58
N VAL A 99 2.39 0.35 -9.86
CA VAL A 99 3.33 0.30 -8.72
C VAL A 99 4.44 -0.69 -9.02
N THR A 100 5.69 -0.30 -8.77
CA THR A 100 6.86 -1.19 -8.92
C THR A 100 7.28 -1.72 -7.56
N LEU A 101 7.14 -3.02 -7.34
CA LEU A 101 7.33 -3.66 -6.03
C LEU A 101 8.47 -4.69 -6.09
N PRO A 102 9.48 -4.61 -5.21
CA PRO A 102 10.42 -5.69 -4.97
C PRO A 102 9.73 -7.01 -4.59
N SER A 103 10.48 -8.11 -4.67
CA SER A 103 10.06 -9.43 -4.18
C SER A 103 9.53 -9.36 -2.74
N ASN A 104 8.42 -10.04 -2.46
CA ASN A 104 7.80 -10.14 -1.13
C ASN A 104 7.63 -8.77 -0.43
N SER A 105 7.09 -7.80 -1.15
CA SER A 105 6.90 -6.44 -0.66
C SER A 105 5.50 -5.92 -0.94
N PHE A 106 5.20 -4.74 -0.41
CA PHE A 106 3.92 -4.08 -0.58
C PHE A 106 4.10 -2.57 -0.57
N GLU A 107 3.08 -1.87 -1.06
CA GLU A 107 2.94 -0.43 -0.94
C GLU A 107 1.54 -0.09 -0.43
N ILE A 108 1.46 0.99 0.35
CA ILE A 108 0.21 1.61 0.77
C ILE A 108 0.24 3.05 0.26
N LEU A 109 -0.76 3.41 -0.52
CA LEU A 109 -0.96 4.74 -1.04
C LEU A 109 -2.20 5.36 -0.42
N THR A 110 -2.16 6.64 -0.05
CA THR A 110 -3.31 7.34 0.52
C THR A 110 -3.58 8.65 -0.20
N LEU A 111 -4.86 9.00 -0.30
CA LEU A 111 -5.35 10.32 -0.70
C LEU A 111 -5.61 11.20 0.52
#